data_AF-A0A480BRE1-F1
#
_entry.id   AF-A0A480BRE1-F1
#
_cell.length_a   1.000
_cell.length_b   1.000
_cell.length_c   1.000
_cell.angle_alpha   90.00
_cell.angle_beta   90.00
_cell.angle_gamma   90.00
#
_symmetry.space_group_name_H-M   'P 1'
#
loop_
_entity.id
_entity.type
_entity.pdbx_description
1 polymer ?
#
loop_
_entity_poly.entity_id
_entity_poly.type
_entity_poly.pdbx_seq_one_letter_code
_entity_poly.pdbx_strand_id
1 'polypeptide(L)' 'MKLNRKIELAEQAIKSISRHDDADLAVRDAALRRLEEFIGAERAAAAERVHAEIQKQVGV' A
#
# COMPACT_ATOMS: atom_id res chain seq x y z
N MET A 1 10.93 -1.12 5.81
CA MET A 1 10.64 -2.40 5.08
C MET A 1 11.00 -2.22 3.61
N LYS A 2 11.64 -3.20 2.96
CA LYS A 2 12.06 -3.10 1.54
C LYS A 2 10.85 -3.12 0.59
N LEU A 3 10.91 -2.40 -0.53
CA LEU A 3 9.80 -2.28 -1.51
C LEU A 3 9.26 -3.65 -1.97
N ASN A 4 10.15 -4.60 -2.30
CA ASN A 4 9.77 -5.95 -2.73
C ASN A 4 8.88 -6.65 -1.70
N ARG A 5 9.19 -6.48 -0.41
CA ARG A 5 8.41 -7.10 0.66
C ARG A 5 7.01 -6.48 0.80
N LYS A 6 6.86 -5.20 0.45
CA LYS A 6 5.56 -4.51 0.44
C LYS A 6 4.70 -4.96 -0.74
N ILE A 7 5.32 -5.19 -1.90
CA ILE A 7 4.66 -5.76 -3.08
C ILE A 7 4.17 -7.18 -2.78
N GLU A 8 5.02 -8.02 -2.15
CA GLU A 8 4.61 -9.38 -1.73
C GLU A 8 3.39 -9.36 -0.80
N LEU A 9 3.33 -8.43 0.16
CA LEU A 9 2.18 -8.29 1.06
C LEU A 9 0.92 -7.87 0.33
N ALA A 10 1.01 -6.90 -0.58
CA ALA A 10 -0.12 -6.46 -1.40
C ALA A 10 -0.63 -7.61 -2.29
N GLU A 11 0.28 -8.37 -2.91
CA GLU A 11 -0.07 -9.53 -3.73
C GLU A 11 -0.76 -10.63 -2.92
N GLN A 12 -0.26 -10.92 -1.72
CA GLN A 12 -0.90 -11.87 -0.80
C GLN A 12 -2.29 -11.40 -0.38
N ALA A 13 -2.46 -10.12 -0.07
CA ALA A 13 -3.76 -9.54 0.29
C ALA A 13 -4.77 -9.67 -0.85
N ILE A 14 -4.37 -9.30 -2.08
CA ILE A 14 -5.22 -9.44 -3.28
C ILE A 14 -5.62 -10.90 -3.49
N LYS A 15 -4.65 -11.83 -3.46
CA LYS A 15 -4.95 -13.27 -3.61
C LYS A 15 -5.88 -13.78 -2.52
N SER A 16 -5.75 -13.30 -1.28
CA SER A 16 -6.63 -13.68 -0.19
C SER A 16 -8.05 -13.16 -0.39
N ILE A 17 -8.22 -11.90 -0.85
CA ILE A 17 -9.52 -11.30 -1.13
C ILE A 17 -10.21 -12.00 -2.31
N SER A 18 -9.46 -12.32 -3.37
CA SER A 18 -9.99 -13.02 -4.55
C SER A 18 -10.38 -14.47 -4.29
N ARG A 19 -9.82 -15.13 -3.26
CA ARG A 19 -10.15 -16.53 -2.93
C ARG A 19 -11.33 -16.68 -1.99
N HIS A 20 -11.72 -15.63 -1.29
CA HIS A 20 -12.86 -15.62 -0.39
C HIS A 20 -14.10 -15.07 -1.10
N ASP A 21 -14.54 -15.75 -2.16
CA ASP A 21 -15.77 -15.37 -2.88
C ASP A 21 -17.04 -15.64 -2.05
N ASP A 22 -16.99 -16.58 -1.11
CA ASP A 22 -18.08 -16.89 -0.18
C ASP A 22 -18.14 -15.96 1.05
N ALA A 23 -17.16 -15.07 1.21
CA ALA A 23 -17.15 -14.14 2.34
C ALA A 23 -18.19 -13.03 2.14
N ASP A 24 -18.82 -12.63 3.25
CA ASP A 24 -19.75 -11.50 3.31
C ASP A 24 -19.13 -10.27 2.62
N LEU A 25 -19.94 -9.57 1.83
CA LEU A 25 -19.56 -8.36 1.11
C LEU A 25 -18.87 -7.34 2.03
N ALA A 26 -19.33 -7.22 3.28
CA ALA A 26 -18.73 -6.32 4.27
C ALA A 26 -17.28 -6.71 4.63
N VAL A 27 -16.96 -8.00 4.65
CA VAL A 27 -15.61 -8.51 4.93
C VAL A 27 -14.68 -8.24 3.75
N ARG A 28 -15.16 -8.47 2.51
CA ARG A 28 -14.40 -8.14 1.30
C ARG A 28 -14.12 -6.65 1.20
N ASP A 29 -15.14 -5.81 1.45
CA ASP A 29 -14.99 -4.36 1.41
C ASP A 29 -14.01 -3.86 2.49
N ALA A 30 -14.09 -4.37 3.71
CA ALA A 30 -13.13 -4.04 4.77
C ALA A 30 -11.69 -4.44 4.41
N ALA A 31 -11.49 -5.60 3.76
CA ALA A 31 -10.17 -6.03 3.32
C ALA A 31 -9.62 -5.17 2.16
N LEU A 32 -10.49 -4.77 1.21
CA LEU A 32 -10.12 -3.85 0.13
C LEU A 32 -9.75 -2.47 0.66
N ARG A 33 -10.51 -1.91 1.60
CA ARG A 33 -10.20 -0.63 2.24
C ARG A 33 -8.84 -0.65 2.95
N ARG A 34 -8.53 -1.73 3.69
CA ARG A 34 -7.21 -1.88 4.32
C ARG A 34 -6.07 -1.92 3.30
N LEU A 35 -6.28 -2.57 2.15
CA LEU A 35 -5.30 -2.59 1.08
C LEU A 35 -5.10 -1.19 0.47
N GLU A 36 -6.19 -0.44 0.29
CA GLU A 36 -6.14 0.94 -0.18
C GLU A 36 -5.40 1.85 0.79
N GLU A 37 -5.69 1.77 2.09
CA GLU A 37 -5.00 2.52 3.15
C GLU A 37 -3.49 2.22 3.15
N PHE A 38 -3.12 0.95 3.01
CA PHE A 38 -1.73 0.53 2.92
C PHE A 38 -1.03 1.17 1.71
N ILE A 39 -1.64 1.11 0.53
CA ILE A 39 -1.07 1.72 -0.69
C ILE A 39 -0.99 3.24 -0.57
N GLY A 40 -1.99 3.87 0.04
CA GLY A 40 -2.03 5.30 0.31
C GLY A 40 -0.88 5.76 1.20
N ALA A 41 -0.65 5.06 2.31
CA ALA A 41 0.48 5.32 3.21
C ALA A 41 1.83 5.17 2.51
N GLU A 42 1.96 4.17 1.63
CA GLU A 42 3.17 3.97 0.84
C GLU A 42 3.43 5.09 -0.18
N ARG A 43 2.37 5.58 -0.82
CA ARG A 43 2.44 6.74 -1.71
C ARG A 43 2.87 8.00 -0.97
N ALA A 44 2.31 8.26 0.21
CA ALA A 44 2.71 9.40 1.04
C ALA A 44 4.19 9.32 1.44
N ALA A 45 4.64 8.17 1.93
CA ALA A 45 6.03 7.95 2.30
C ALA A 45 7.01 8.02 1.10
N ALA A 46 6.55 7.67 -0.11
CA ALA A 46 7.33 7.88 -1.33
C ALA A 46 7.43 9.37 -1.68
N ALA A 47 6.33 10.11 -1.60
CA ALA A 47 6.30 11.54 -1.86
C ALA A 47 7.19 12.32 -0.89
N GLU A 48 7.17 11.98 0.40
CA GLU A 48 8.05 12.58 1.42
C GLU A 48 9.53 12.35 1.12
N ARG A 49 9.90 11.13 0.71
CA ARG A 49 11.29 10.81 0.32
C ARG A 49 11.75 11.63 -0.87
N VAL A 50 10.91 11.72 -1.91
CA VAL A 50 11.19 12.53 -3.10
C VAL A 50 11.29 14.01 -2.72
N HIS A 51 10.39 14.51 -1.88
CA HIS A 51 10.42 15.90 -1.42
C HIS A 51 11.72 16.20 -0.64
N ALA A 52 12.12 15.32 0.28
CA ALA A 52 13.36 15.47 1.03
C ALA A 52 14.61 15.42 0.13
N GLU A 53 14.59 14.56 -0.90
CA GLU A 53 15.68 14.47 -1.87
C GLU A 53 15.77 15.71 -2.75
N ILE A 54 14.64 16.26 -3.18
CA ILE A 54 14.58 17.54 -3.89
C ILE A 54 15.15 18.65 -3.00
N GLN A 55 14.66 18.83 -1.77
CA GLN A 55 15.16 19.85 -0.83
C GLN A 55 16.69 19.78 -0.67
N LYS A 56 17.23 18.57 -0.51
CA LYS A 56 18.67 18.33 -0.41
C LYS A 56 19.44 18.73 -1.68
N GLN A 57 18.85 18.57 -2.87
CA GLN A 57 19.46 18.96 -4.15
C GLN A 57 19.34 20.46 -4.45
N VAL A 58 18.24 21.12 -4.06
CA VAL A 58 18.07 22.57 -4.29
C VAL A 58 18.78 23.44 -3.27
N GLY A 59 19.39 22.85 -2.22
CA GLY A 59 20.32 23.55 -1.34
C GLY A 59 19.69 24.66 -0.49
N VAL A 60 18.47 24.45 -0.02
CA VAL A 60 17.85 25.26 1.06
C VAL A 60 18.14 24.61 2.41
#